data_AF-A0A2V9XQS0-F1
#
_entry.id   AF-A0A2V9XQS0-F1
#
_cell.length_a   1.000
_cell.length_b   1.000
_cell.length_c   1.000
_cell.angle_alpha   90.00
_cell.angle_beta   90.00
_cell.angle_gamma   90.00
#
_symmetry.space_group_name_H-M   'P 1'
#
loop_
_entity.id
_entity.type
_entity.pdbx_description
1 polymer ?
#
loop_
_entity_poly.entity_id
_entity_poly.type
_entity_poly.pdbx_seq_one_letter_code
_entity_poly.pdbx_strand_id
1 'polypeptide(L)'
;MASAGTAPAPVSDRPSISPARLIAAARVRAAAKWFYWIAGLSLVNSGVVIFGGNFHFVIGLGITAVVDGLAKQAGSAGTVLDLIINGFVAGLFFLVGNFASKAQKWAFMVGMAVYVLDGLLLLVTRDVLSVAFHAYALYAIYRGLQACDQFSSAVPNLATDAPINPR
;
A
#
# COMPACT_ATOMS: atom_id res chain seq x y z
N MET A 1 -54.40 26.46 -33.56
CA MET A 1 -53.95 25.25 -32.83
C MET A 1 -52.45 25.35 -32.69
N ALA A 2 -51.95 25.62 -31.48
CA ALA A 2 -50.52 25.80 -31.22
C ALA A 2 -49.90 24.45 -30.85
N SER A 3 -48.88 24.05 -31.61
CA SER A 3 -48.11 22.82 -31.41
C SER A 3 -47.27 22.96 -30.14
N ALA A 4 -47.51 22.11 -29.14
CA ALA A 4 -46.71 22.04 -27.93
C ALA A 4 -45.34 21.45 -28.29
N GLY A 5 -44.30 22.28 -28.28
CA GLY A 5 -42.92 21.84 -28.43
C GLY A 5 -42.53 20.95 -27.26
N THR A 6 -42.28 19.67 -27.52
CA THR A 6 -41.72 18.72 -26.55
C THR A 6 -40.34 19.21 -26.14
N ALA A 7 -40.18 19.64 -24.89
CA ALA A 7 -38.88 19.97 -24.34
C ALA A 7 -37.98 18.71 -24.38
N PRO A 8 -36.69 18.84 -24.75
CA PRO A 8 -35.78 17.71 -24.74
C PRO A 8 -35.61 17.19 -23.31
N ALA A 9 -35.78 15.88 -23.13
CA ALA A 9 -35.59 15.21 -21.85
C ALA A 9 -34.18 15.49 -21.30
N PRO A 10 -34.01 15.66 -19.97
CA PRO A 10 -32.70 15.86 -19.38
C PRO A 10 -31.84 14.63 -19.68
N VAL A 11 -30.68 14.85 -20.30
CA VAL A 11 -29.62 13.85 -20.49
C VAL A 11 -28.99 13.52 -19.14
N SER A 12 -29.69 12.71 -18.33
CA SER A 12 -29.13 12.03 -17.17
C SER A 12 -28.98 10.56 -17.55
N ASP A 13 -27.78 10.12 -17.95
CA ASP A 13 -27.40 8.68 -17.93
C ASP A 13 -25.95 8.41 -18.39
N ARG A 14 -24.97 9.07 -17.77
CA ARG A 14 -23.67 8.42 -17.54
C ARG A 14 -23.35 8.56 -16.07
N PRO A 15 -22.91 7.50 -15.37
CA PRO A 15 -22.32 7.65 -14.05
C PRO A 15 -21.03 8.46 -14.24
N SER A 16 -21.14 9.79 -14.15
CA SER A 16 -19.99 10.67 -14.13
C SER A 16 -19.23 10.31 -12.85
N ILE A 17 -18.03 9.76 -13.01
CA ILE A 17 -17.16 9.48 -11.88
C ILE A 17 -16.94 10.82 -11.20
N SER A 18 -17.48 10.99 -9.98
CA SER A 18 -17.40 12.27 -9.29
C SER A 18 -15.93 12.65 -9.07
N PRO A 19 -15.55 13.94 -9.16
CA PRO A 19 -14.18 14.39 -8.89
C PRO A 19 -13.65 13.89 -7.54
N ALA A 20 -14.53 13.82 -6.53
CA ALA A 20 -14.21 13.26 -5.21
C ALA A 20 -13.75 11.79 -5.27
N ARG A 21 -14.39 10.96 -6.09
CA ARG A 21 -14.03 9.55 -6.27
C ARG A 21 -12.67 9.39 -6.95
N LEU A 22 -12.38 10.23 -7.95
CA LEU A 22 -11.06 10.22 -8.62
C LEU A 22 -9.95 10.57 -7.64
N ILE A 23 -10.16 11.57 -6.80
CA ILE A 23 -9.20 11.98 -5.75
C ILE A 23 -9.01 10.85 -4.73
N ALA A 24 -10.09 10.24 -4.25
CA ALA A 24 -10.02 9.11 -3.33
C ALA A 24 -9.27 7.92 -3.94
N ALA A 25 -9.57 7.55 -5.18
CA ALA A 25 -8.88 6.48 -5.91
C ALA A 25 -7.38 6.78 -6.09
N ALA A 26 -7.03 8.03 -6.41
CA ALA A 26 -5.64 8.46 -6.52
C ALA A 26 -4.90 8.34 -5.18
N ARG A 27 -5.52 8.74 -4.07
CA ARG A 27 -4.96 8.61 -2.71
C ARG A 27 -4.74 7.15 -2.33
N VAL A 28 -5.72 6.28 -2.56
CA VAL A 28 -5.61 4.84 -2.30
C VAL A 28 -4.44 4.24 -3.09
N ARG A 29 -4.35 4.55 -4.40
CA ARG A 29 -3.26 4.05 -5.25
C ARG A 29 -1.89 4.59 -4.83
N ALA A 30 -1.81 5.88 -4.49
CA ALA A 30 -0.56 6.48 -4.01
C ALA A 30 -0.10 5.84 -2.70
N ALA A 31 -1.03 5.52 -1.80
CA ALA A 31 -0.74 4.81 -0.57
C ALA A 31 -0.34 3.35 -0.82
N ALA A 32 -1.05 2.62 -1.69
CA ALA A 32 -0.71 1.25 -2.04
C ALA A 32 0.68 1.11 -2.69
N LYS A 33 1.13 2.14 -3.42
CA LYS A 33 2.50 2.20 -3.97
C LYS A 33 3.59 2.11 -2.91
N TRP A 34 3.33 2.51 -1.67
CA TRP A 34 4.31 2.36 -0.60
C TRP A 34 4.65 0.90 -0.32
N PHE A 35 3.70 -0.02 -0.42
CA PHE A 35 3.98 -1.45 -0.27
C PHE A 35 4.91 -1.98 -1.37
N TYR A 36 4.77 -1.49 -2.59
CA TYR A 36 5.70 -1.81 -3.68
C TYR A 36 7.08 -1.18 -3.48
N TRP A 37 7.14 0.05 -2.96
CA TRP A 37 8.42 0.68 -2.60
C TRP A 37 9.14 -0.10 -1.51
N ILE A 38 8.44 -0.53 -0.46
CA ILE A 38 8.99 -1.37 0.61
C ILE A 38 9.52 -2.69 0.03
N ALA A 39 8.73 -3.36 -0.81
CA ALA A 39 9.16 -4.59 -1.48
C ALA A 39 10.40 -4.37 -2.37
N GLY A 40 10.41 -3.30 -3.17
CA GLY A 40 11.54 -2.97 -4.06
C GLY A 40 12.80 -2.63 -3.29
N LEU A 41 12.70 -1.83 -2.23
CA LEU A 41 13.82 -1.49 -1.35
C LEU A 41 14.41 -2.72 -0.66
N SER A 42 13.56 -3.67 -0.23
CA SER A 42 14.00 -4.97 0.30
C SER A 42 14.88 -5.75 -0.69
N LEU A 43 14.46 -5.79 -1.96
CA LEU A 43 15.20 -6.48 -3.01
C LEU A 43 16.52 -5.78 -3.36
N VAL A 44 16.53 -4.45 -3.34
CA VAL A 44 17.78 -3.67 -3.53
C VAL A 44 18.77 -4.00 -2.42
N ASN A 45 18.34 -4.08 -1.16
CA ASN A 45 19.19 -4.47 -0.04
C ASN A 45 19.83 -5.85 -0.26
N SER A 46 19.02 -6.82 -0.67
CA SER A 46 19.47 -8.18 -0.98
C SER A 46 20.48 -8.20 -2.15
N GLY A 47 20.24 -7.40 -3.19
CA GLY A 47 21.13 -7.28 -4.34
C GLY A 47 22.52 -6.76 -3.98
N VAL A 48 22.61 -5.75 -3.10
CA VAL A 48 23.90 -5.18 -2.70
C VAL A 48 24.79 -6.23 -2.01
N VAL A 49 24.20 -7.11 -1.19
CA VAL A 49 24.91 -8.22 -0.54
C VAL A 49 25.48 -9.20 -1.58
N ILE A 50 24.70 -9.53 -2.62
CA ILE A 50 25.14 -10.45 -3.69
C ILE A 50 26.30 -9.88 -4.49
N PHE A 51 26.31 -8.56 -4.76
CA PHE A 51 27.36 -7.91 -5.55
C PHE A 51 28.60 -7.51 -4.73
N GLY A 52 28.71 -7.94 -3.46
CA GLY A 52 29.86 -7.66 -2.60
C GLY A 52 29.95 -6.20 -2.15
N GLY A 53 28.85 -5.46 -2.22
CA GLY A 53 28.79 -4.10 -1.69
C GLY A 53 28.74 -4.11 -0.17
N ASN A 54 29.57 -3.29 0.48
CA ASN A 54 29.62 -3.17 1.94
C ASN A 54 28.63 -2.14 2.51
N PHE A 55 27.75 -1.59 1.67
CA PHE A 55 26.76 -0.60 2.09
C PHE A 55 25.42 -1.29 2.27
N HIS A 56 25.05 -1.60 3.52
CA HIS A 56 23.67 -1.94 3.81
C HIS A 56 22.85 -0.66 3.63
N PHE A 57 21.93 -0.64 2.68
CA PHE A 57 21.03 0.50 2.53
C PHE A 57 20.03 0.41 3.69
N VAL A 58 20.39 1.11 4.76
CA VAL A 58 19.75 1.07 6.08
C VAL A 58 18.27 1.47 6.02
N ILE A 59 17.82 2.07 4.92
CA ILE A 59 16.45 2.55 4.76
C ILE A 59 15.52 1.39 4.36
N GLY A 60 14.71 0.93 5.32
CA GLY A 60 13.37 0.44 4.98
C GLY A 60 12.89 -0.87 5.59
N LEU A 61 13.74 -1.68 6.23
CA LEU A 61 13.30 -2.91 6.89
C LEU A 61 14.12 -3.26 8.16
N GLY A 62 13.45 -3.36 9.30
CA GLY A 62 14.05 -3.72 10.59
C GLY A 62 14.49 -5.17 10.69
N ILE A 63 13.76 -6.09 10.05
CA ILE A 63 14.09 -7.51 10.04
C ILE A 63 15.45 -7.79 9.39
N THR A 64 15.79 -7.07 8.32
CA THR A 64 17.08 -7.21 7.62
C THR A 64 18.25 -6.88 8.55
N ALA A 65 18.13 -5.84 9.38
CA ALA A 65 19.19 -5.47 10.32
C ALA A 65 19.44 -6.54 11.41
N VAL A 66 18.39 -7.21 11.88
CA VAL A 66 18.50 -8.31 12.85
C VAL A 66 19.12 -9.54 12.18
N VAL A 67 18.65 -9.89 10.99
CA VAL A 67 19.13 -11.06 10.25
C VAL A 67 20.58 -10.87 9.82
N ASP A 68 21.00 -9.68 9.37
CA ASP A 68 22.39 -9.34 9.07
C ASP A 68 23.32 -9.54 10.28
N GLY A 69 22.85 -9.14 11.47
CA GLY A 69 23.59 -9.32 12.71
C GLY A 69 23.85 -10.79 13.04
N LEU A 70 22.87 -11.65 12.78
CA LEU A 70 22.98 -13.11 12.96
C LEU A 70 23.79 -13.76 11.83
N ALA A 71 23.60 -13.32 10.59
CA ALA A 71 24.24 -13.86 9.40
C ALA A 71 25.76 -13.69 9.44
N LYS A 72 26.24 -12.55 9.92
CA LYS A 72 27.68 -12.30 10.13
C LYS A 72 28.35 -13.30 11.07
N GLN A 73 27.60 -13.90 11.99
CA GLN A 73 28.12 -14.92 12.91
C GLN A 73 28.10 -16.32 12.29
N ALA A 74 27.27 -16.56 11.26
CA ALA A 74 27.04 -17.87 10.65
C ALA A 74 27.77 -18.09 9.31
N GLY A 75 28.49 -17.08 8.79
CA GLY A 75 29.21 -17.17 7.52
C GLY A 75 28.26 -17.31 6.32
N SER A 76 28.64 -18.11 5.32
CA SER A 76 27.89 -18.25 4.06
C SER A 76 26.46 -18.77 4.23
N ALA A 77 26.21 -19.62 5.24
CA ALA A 77 24.87 -20.09 5.56
C ALA A 77 23.95 -18.97 6.05
N GLY A 78 24.51 -17.97 6.76
CA GLY A 78 23.80 -16.78 7.20
C GLY A 78 23.30 -15.92 6.04
N THR A 79 24.14 -15.74 5.02
CA THR A 79 23.78 -14.98 3.81
C THR A 79 22.62 -15.62 3.04
N VAL A 80 22.61 -16.95 2.90
CA VAL A 80 21.50 -17.65 2.21
C VAL A 80 20.19 -17.48 2.97
N LEU A 81 20.23 -17.59 4.30
CA LEU A 81 19.05 -17.39 5.14
C LEU A 81 18.50 -15.96 5.02
N ASP A 82 19.38 -14.96 5.01
CA ASP A 82 19.00 -13.55 4.82
C ASP A 82 18.28 -13.31 3.50
N LEU A 83 18.81 -13.82 2.38
CA LEU A 83 18.19 -13.69 1.07
C LEU A 83 16.79 -14.33 1.01
N ILE A 84 16.61 -15.49 1.66
CA ILE A 84 15.31 -16.16 1.72
C ILE A 84 14.30 -15.32 2.51
N ILE A 85 14.69 -14.82 3.68
CA ILE A 85 13.81 -14.01 4.54
C ILE A 85 13.44 -12.70 3.84
N ASN A 86 14.42 -11.96 3.32
CA ASN A 86 14.18 -10.69 2.63
C ASN A 86 13.33 -10.89 1.37
N GLY A 87 13.56 -11.96 0.61
CA GLY A 87 12.75 -12.33 -0.54
C GLY A 87 11.29 -12.65 -0.16
N PHE A 88 11.09 -13.39 0.93
CA PHE A 88 9.75 -13.68 1.44
C PHE A 88 9.01 -12.42 1.89
N VAL A 89 9.67 -11.55 2.65
CA VAL A 89 9.11 -10.27 3.14
C VAL A 89 8.77 -9.35 1.97
N ALA A 90 9.66 -9.25 0.96
CA ALA A 90 9.41 -8.48 -0.25
C ALA A 90 8.19 -9.02 -1.02
N GLY A 91 8.09 -10.34 -1.17
CA GLY A 91 6.94 -11.01 -1.78
C GLY A 91 5.63 -10.72 -1.05
N LEU A 92 5.64 -10.78 0.29
CA LEU A 92 4.49 -10.46 1.12
C LEU A 92 4.02 -9.02 0.90
N PHE A 93 4.92 -8.03 0.98
CA PHE A 93 4.57 -6.63 0.75
C PHE A 93 4.09 -6.37 -0.68
N PHE A 94 4.67 -7.03 -1.68
CA PHE A 94 4.20 -6.95 -3.06
C PHE A 94 2.75 -7.46 -3.21
N LEU A 95 2.43 -8.61 -2.60
CA LEU A 95 1.09 -9.19 -2.61
C LEU A 95 0.09 -8.28 -1.90
N VAL A 96 0.44 -7.78 -0.71
CA VAL A 96 -0.38 -6.81 0.03
C VAL A 96 -0.62 -5.54 -0.81
N GLY A 97 0.41 -5.03 -1.48
CA GLY A 97 0.30 -3.90 -2.41
C GLY A 97 -0.72 -4.13 -3.53
N ASN A 98 -0.79 -5.35 -4.06
CA ASN A 98 -1.76 -5.72 -5.09
C ASN A 98 -3.21 -5.67 -4.59
N PHE A 99 -3.47 -6.16 -3.37
CA PHE A 99 -4.81 -6.05 -2.77
C PHE A 99 -5.14 -4.61 -2.33
N ALA A 100 -4.18 -3.89 -1.75
CA ALA A 100 -4.33 -2.50 -1.35
C ALA A 100 -4.63 -1.59 -2.56
N SER A 101 -4.01 -1.85 -3.71
CA SER A 101 -4.28 -1.11 -4.97
C SER A 101 -5.72 -1.28 -5.48
N LYS A 102 -6.42 -2.32 -5.01
CA LYS A 102 -7.85 -2.58 -5.26
C LYS A 102 -8.75 -2.05 -4.14
N ALA A 103 -8.26 -1.12 -3.33
CA ALA A 103 -8.95 -0.51 -2.19
C ALA A 103 -9.43 -1.50 -1.13
N GLN A 104 -8.80 -2.68 -1.03
CA GLN A 104 -9.15 -3.68 -0.02
C GLN A 104 -8.59 -3.25 1.34
N LYS A 105 -9.45 -2.77 2.24
CA LYS A 105 -9.04 -2.25 3.55
C LYS A 105 -8.26 -3.25 4.40
N TRP A 106 -8.63 -4.53 4.33
CA TRP A 106 -7.93 -5.57 5.09
C TRP A 106 -6.44 -5.64 4.72
N ALA A 107 -6.10 -5.41 3.44
CA ALA A 107 -4.71 -5.43 2.98
C ALA A 107 -3.91 -4.28 3.57
N PHE A 108 -4.51 -3.08 3.65
CA PHE A 108 -3.90 -1.95 4.36
C PHE A 108 -3.66 -2.27 5.83
N MET A 109 -4.65 -2.84 6.54
CA MET A 109 -4.51 -3.17 7.97
C MET A 109 -3.43 -4.22 8.22
N VAL A 110 -3.43 -5.31 7.45
CA VAL A 110 -2.42 -6.37 7.56
C VAL A 110 -1.03 -5.83 7.22
N GLY A 111 -0.90 -5.09 6.10
CA GLY A 111 0.36 -4.48 5.70
C GLY A 111 0.91 -3.51 6.74
N MET A 112 0.05 -2.64 7.30
CA MET A 112 0.42 -1.73 8.38
C MET A 112 0.86 -2.49 9.64
N ALA A 113 0.14 -3.54 10.04
CA ALA A 113 0.49 -4.32 11.22
C ALA A 113 1.88 -4.96 11.07
N VAL A 114 2.14 -5.63 9.93
CA VAL A 114 3.46 -6.21 9.63
C VAL A 114 4.54 -5.14 9.61
N TYR A 115 4.27 -3.99 8.98
CA TYR A 115 5.24 -2.90 8.87
C TYR A 115 5.54 -2.20 10.21
N VAL A 116 4.55 -2.10 11.11
CA VAL A 116 4.77 -1.62 12.48
C VAL A 116 5.63 -2.60 13.26
N LEU A 117 5.34 -3.89 13.19
CA LEU A 117 6.15 -4.92 13.86
C LEU A 117 7.60 -4.89 13.39
N ASP A 118 7.81 -4.72 12.09
CA ASP A 118 9.14 -4.54 11.51
C ASP A 118 9.82 -3.25 12.00
N GLY A 119 9.10 -2.13 12.02
CA GLY A 119 9.60 -0.86 12.55
C GLY A 119 9.96 -0.88 14.03
N LEU A 120 9.31 -1.72 14.85
CA LEU A 120 9.67 -1.90 16.27
C LEU A 120 11.06 -2.55 16.42
N LEU A 121 11.49 -3.38 15.46
CA LEU A 121 12.84 -3.96 15.47
C LEU A 121 13.92 -2.88 15.29
N LEU A 122 13.63 -1.82 14.52
CA LEU A 122 14.56 -0.69 14.33
C LEU A 122 14.79 0.13 15.60
N LEU A 123 13.86 0.09 16.56
CA LEU A 123 14.06 0.75 17.85
C LEU A 123 15.20 0.10 18.64
N VAL A 124 15.41 -1.21 18.46
CA VAL A 124 16.52 -1.94 19.08
C VAL A 124 17.86 -1.50 18.50
N THR A 125 17.93 -1.27 17.19
CA THR A 125 19.14 -0.82 16.50
C THR A 125 19.42 0.68 16.63
N ARG A 126 18.48 1.43 17.25
CA ARG A 126 18.55 2.89 17.46
C ARG A 126 18.76 3.70 16.18
N ASP A 127 18.29 3.17 15.07
CA ASP A 127 18.44 3.79 13.77
C ASP A 127 17.34 4.82 13.52
N VAL A 128 17.64 6.06 13.91
CA VAL A 128 16.70 7.18 13.86
C VAL A 128 16.20 7.46 12.44
N LEU A 129 17.07 7.33 11.42
CA LEU A 129 16.70 7.63 10.04
C LEU A 129 15.66 6.62 9.54
N SER A 130 15.87 5.34 9.81
CA SER A 130 14.94 4.28 9.37
C SER A 130 13.64 4.28 10.13
N VAL A 131 13.68 4.62 11.42
CA VAL A 131 12.47 4.85 12.23
C VAL A 131 11.64 6.01 11.65
N ALA A 132 12.29 7.12 11.29
CA ALA A 132 11.61 8.25 10.67
C ALA A 132 11.01 7.89 9.30
N PHE A 133 11.76 7.15 8.47
CA PHE A 133 11.26 6.64 7.19
C PHE A 133 10.06 5.72 7.36
N HIS A 134 10.12 4.78 8.33
CA HIS A 134 9.00 3.90 8.67
C HIS A 134 7.77 4.69 9.10
N ALA A 135 7.93 5.66 9.99
CA ALA A 135 6.82 6.49 10.45
C ALA A 135 6.18 7.27 9.28
N TYR A 136 7.00 7.80 8.37
CA TYR A 136 6.51 8.50 7.18
C TYR A 136 5.76 7.58 6.21
N ALA A 137 6.31 6.42 5.88
CA ALA A 137 5.68 5.44 5.02
C ALA A 137 4.36 4.93 5.65
N LEU A 138 4.36 4.63 6.95
CA LEU A 138 3.17 4.22 7.69
C LEU A 138 2.08 5.29 7.68
N TYR A 139 2.46 6.56 7.89
CA TYR A 139 1.53 7.68 7.79
C TYR A 139 0.93 7.80 6.37
N ALA A 140 1.75 7.66 5.34
CA ALA A 140 1.28 7.71 3.95
C ALA A 140 0.30 6.58 3.63
N ILE A 141 0.58 5.36 4.12
CA ILE A 141 -0.30 4.19 4.01
C ILE A 141 -1.62 4.44 4.76
N TYR A 142 -1.55 4.96 5.99
CA TYR A 142 -2.73 5.28 6.82
C TYR A 142 -3.68 6.28 6.15
N ARG A 143 -3.17 7.32 5.47
CA ARG A 143 -4.01 8.24 4.68
C ARG A 143 -4.73 7.53 3.53
N GLY A 144 -4.12 6.50 2.95
CA GLY A 144 -4.75 5.65 1.93
C GLY A 144 -5.91 4.84 2.49
N LEU A 145 -5.72 4.24 3.66
CA LEU A 145 -6.77 3.48 4.35
C LEU A 145 -8.01 4.36 4.62
N GLN A 146 -7.82 5.59 5.10
CA GLN A 146 -8.93 6.54 5.29
C GLN A 146 -9.64 6.92 3.98
N ALA A 147 -8.93 6.91 2.85
CA ALA A 147 -9.49 7.19 1.54
C ALA A 147 -10.28 6.01 0.94
N CYS A 148 -10.16 4.80 1.51
CA CYS A 148 -10.93 3.64 1.05
C CYS A 148 -12.44 3.83 1.25
N ASP A 149 -12.86 4.45 2.36
CA ASP A 149 -14.28 4.77 2.62
C ASP A 149 -14.87 5.68 1.55
N GLN A 150 -14.13 6.75 1.22
CA GLN A 150 -14.54 7.73 0.20
C GLN A 150 -14.59 7.12 -1.20
N PHE A 151 -13.76 6.10 -1.47
CA PHE A 151 -13.79 5.35 -2.72
C PHE A 151 -15.02 4.43 -2.83
N SER A 152 -15.42 3.81 -1.71
CA SER A 152 -16.58 2.90 -1.64
C SER A 152 -17.93 3.64 -1.63
N SER A 153 -18.06 4.74 -0.87
CA SER A 153 -19.33 5.49 -0.74
C SER A 153 -19.72 6.28 -2.00
N ALA A 154 -18.78 6.48 -2.94
CA ALA A 154 -19.05 7.13 -4.22
C ALA A 154 -19.54 6.15 -5.32
N VAL A 155 -19.93 4.94 -4.92
CA VAL A 155 -20.72 4.02 -5.74
C VAL A 155 -22.19 4.26 -5.35
N PRO A 156 -23.02 4.84 -6.22
CA PRO A 156 -24.47 4.82 -6.02
C PRO A 156 -24.87 3.36 -5.79
N ASN A 157 -25.60 3.10 -4.71
CA ASN A 157 -26.04 1.74 -4.47
C ASN A 157 -27.16 1.48 -5.47
N LEU A 158 -26.81 0.87 -6.62
CA LEU A 158 -27.75 0.65 -7.73
C LEU A 158 -29.02 -0.13 -7.29
N ALA A 159 -28.96 -0.82 -6.15
CA ALA A 159 -30.10 -1.50 -5.55
C ALA A 159 -30.96 -0.62 -4.62
N THR A 160 -30.43 0.47 -4.06
CA THR A 160 -31.13 1.34 -3.09
C THR A 160 -31.57 2.66 -3.70
N ASP A 161 -30.84 3.16 -4.70
CA ASP A 161 -31.09 4.45 -5.36
C ASP A 161 -31.96 4.32 -6.62
N ALA A 162 -32.45 3.11 -6.94
CA ALA A 162 -33.43 2.93 -8.00
C ALA A 162 -34.75 3.60 -7.55
N PRO A 163 -35.34 4.52 -8.34
CA PRO A 163 -36.62 5.11 -8.00
C PRO A 163 -37.64 3.99 -7.84
N ILE A 164 -38.17 3.84 -6.63
CA ILE A 164 -39.29 2.95 -6.36
C ILE A 164 -40.44 3.52 -7.18
N ASN A 165 -40.77 2.89 -8.31
CA ASN A 165 -41.92 3.27 -9.12
C ASN A 165 -43.17 2.63 -8.47
N PRO A 166 -44.01 3.38 -7.74
CA PRO A 166 -45.27 2.84 -7.28
C PRO A 166 -46.14 2.55 -8.52
N ARG A 167 -46.45 1.28 -8.74
CA ARG A 167 -47.46 0.85 -9.72
C ARG A 167 -48.86 1.23 -9.25
#